data_AF-A0A1F1ZVW0-F1
#
_entry.id   AF-A0A1F1ZVW0-F1
#
_cell.length_a   1.000
_cell.length_b   1.000
_cell.length_c   1.000
_cell.angle_alpha   90.00
_cell.angle_beta   90.00
_cell.angle_gamma   90.00
#
_symmetry.space_group_name_H-M   'P 1'
#
loop_
_entity.id
_entity.type
_entity.pdbx_description
1 polymer ?
#
loop_
_entity_poly.entity_id
_entity_poly.type
_entity_poly.pdbx_seq_one_letter_code
_entity_poly.pdbx_strand_id
1 'polypeptide(L)'
;MLIKHLQSMKVPDVDELTKRITLFASRPRPYLPDESFGQLYAGLPEQDVEWSWINPNRALLKEPGTQSFIHDASDRAYYDHQSERGRSPDRITGIAEFAQRIANERGEERGLQELLGIGSDGSIINDRFLRINVDGYESPLGDIFRINGNGNHRLAALAALEVPCVPAEVEWRRGPFSTTPCRIDEDCDERIAYRTLLHAFGVASYIDPTNFTENYSGIVTKDWPYLIDDPDSAVESLSALEALSGETYTSSIGRLPRHLFNDPDNLIAAGNHLVQTLSGVESDFDSTTLMQRSTNDSGFIGRFFKRR
;
A
#
# COMPACT_ATOMS: atom_id res chain seq x y z
N MET A 1 -8.20 -8.18 -24.63
CA MET A 1 -9.01 -8.84 -23.57
C MET A 1 -10.14 -7.94 -23.12
N LEU A 2 -9.85 -6.68 -22.77
CA LEU A 2 -10.83 -5.63 -22.43
C LEU A 2 -12.01 -5.51 -23.41
N ILE A 3 -11.77 -5.29 -24.71
CA ILE A 3 -12.84 -5.15 -25.73
C ILE A 3 -13.82 -6.33 -25.68
N LYS A 4 -13.28 -7.56 -25.68
CA LYS A 4 -14.08 -8.78 -25.63
C LYS A 4 -14.90 -8.87 -24.33
N HIS A 5 -14.32 -8.48 -23.20
CA HIS A 5 -15.02 -8.41 -21.91
C HIS A 5 -16.22 -7.46 -22.00
N LEU A 6 -15.99 -6.21 -22.42
CA LEU A 6 -17.02 -5.18 -22.58
C LEU A 6 -18.12 -5.56 -23.58
N GLN A 7 -17.78 -6.26 -24.66
CA GLN A 7 -18.75 -6.74 -25.64
C GLN A 7 -19.59 -7.92 -25.14
N SER A 8 -19.02 -8.74 -24.25
CA SER A 8 -19.68 -9.94 -23.72
C SER A 8 -20.53 -9.68 -22.48
N MET A 9 -20.26 -8.60 -21.75
CA MET A 9 -20.96 -8.30 -20.52
C MET A 9 -22.34 -7.70 -20.78
N LYS A 10 -23.29 -7.99 -19.89
CA LYS A 10 -24.54 -7.21 -19.80
C LYS A 10 -24.19 -5.85 -19.22
N VAL A 11 -24.62 -4.77 -19.87
CA VAL A 11 -24.43 -3.40 -19.37
C VAL A 11 -25.16 -3.26 -18.02
N PRO A 12 -24.43 -3.02 -16.91
CA PRO A 12 -25.04 -2.82 -15.60
C PRO A 12 -25.78 -1.47 -15.55
N ASP A 13 -26.83 -1.39 -14.74
CA ASP A 13 -27.50 -0.12 -14.50
C ASP A 13 -26.67 0.79 -13.56
N VAL A 14 -27.00 2.08 -13.54
CA VAL A 14 -26.26 3.07 -12.74
C VAL A 14 -26.35 2.77 -11.25
N ASP A 15 -27.45 2.20 -10.77
CA ASP A 15 -27.63 1.87 -9.35
C ASP A 15 -26.71 0.72 -8.93
N GLU A 16 -26.56 -0.31 -9.76
CA GLU A 16 -25.63 -1.40 -9.56
C GLU A 16 -24.17 -0.90 -9.60
N LEU A 17 -23.82 -0.07 -10.59
CA LEU A 17 -22.49 0.51 -10.70
C LEU A 17 -22.16 1.39 -9.49
N THR A 18 -23.11 2.22 -9.06
CA THR A 18 -22.97 3.06 -7.87
C THR A 18 -22.66 2.21 -6.64
N LYS A 19 -23.40 1.11 -6.42
CA LYS A 19 -23.12 0.18 -5.31
C LYS A 19 -21.71 -0.42 -5.41
N ARG A 20 -21.29 -0.85 -6.59
CA ARG A 20 -19.94 -1.41 -6.81
C ARG A 20 -18.86 -0.39 -6.51
N ILE A 21 -19.04 0.87 -6.92
CA ILE A 21 -18.07 1.95 -6.68
C ILE A 21 -18.07 2.36 -5.20
N THR A 22 -19.21 2.38 -4.52
CA THR A 22 -19.27 2.57 -3.07
C THR A 22 -18.50 1.47 -2.33
N LEU A 23 -18.69 0.21 -2.74
CA LEU A 23 -17.92 -0.92 -2.20
C LEU A 23 -16.42 -0.76 -2.49
N PHE A 24 -16.05 -0.37 -3.71
CA PHE A 24 -14.66 -0.09 -4.11
C PHE A 24 -14.03 1.03 -3.26
N ALA A 25 -14.75 2.11 -3.01
CA ALA A 25 -14.33 3.24 -2.21
C ALA A 25 -14.21 2.95 -0.71
N SER A 26 -14.97 1.98 -0.20
CA SER A 26 -15.00 1.62 1.22
C SER A 26 -14.10 0.45 1.58
N ARG A 27 -13.34 -0.09 0.62
CA ARG A 27 -12.41 -1.20 0.88
C ARG A 27 -11.41 -0.86 1.98
N PRO A 28 -11.06 -1.83 2.84
CA PRO A 28 -9.93 -1.71 3.75
C PRO A 28 -8.65 -1.36 2.97
N ARG A 29 -7.76 -0.60 3.60
CA ARG A 29 -6.52 -0.14 2.99
C ARG A 29 -5.33 -0.64 3.81
N PRO A 30 -4.33 -1.28 3.19
CA PRO A 30 -3.06 -1.43 3.86
C PRO A 30 -2.43 -0.07 4.10
N TYR A 31 -1.62 0.02 5.13
CA TYR A 31 -0.79 1.18 5.38
C TYR A 31 0.16 1.38 4.20
N LEU A 32 0.07 2.52 3.50
CA LEU A 32 0.92 2.83 2.36
C LEU A 32 1.64 4.15 2.64
N PRO A 33 2.92 4.29 2.23
CA PRO A 33 3.66 5.52 2.44
C PRO A 33 2.94 6.69 1.75
N ASP A 34 2.80 7.80 2.48
CA ASP A 34 2.12 8.98 1.97
C ASP A 34 2.86 9.58 0.75
N GLU A 35 2.14 10.16 -0.21
CA GLU A 35 2.72 10.74 -1.44
C GLU A 35 3.73 11.85 -1.12
N SER A 36 3.57 12.53 0.02
CA SER A 36 4.44 13.58 0.54
C SER A 36 5.75 13.07 1.14
N PHE A 37 5.82 11.77 1.49
CA PHE A 37 6.92 11.13 2.21
C PHE A 37 7.51 9.92 1.50
N GLY A 38 6.85 9.39 0.48
CA GLY A 38 7.34 8.32 -0.37
C GLY A 38 8.55 8.82 -1.16
N GLN A 39 9.72 8.24 -0.89
CA GLN A 39 10.88 8.49 -1.74
C GLN A 39 10.67 7.68 -3.02
N LEU A 40 10.88 8.34 -4.16
CA LEU A 40 11.19 7.68 -5.42
C LEU A 40 12.34 6.69 -5.20
N TYR A 41 12.34 5.59 -5.96
CA TYR A 41 13.29 4.48 -5.87
C TYR A 41 14.75 4.94 -5.76
N ALA A 42 15.26 5.17 -4.55
CA ALA A 42 16.66 5.53 -4.33
C ALA A 42 17.50 4.24 -4.41
N GLY A 43 17.71 3.73 -5.62
CA GLY A 43 18.37 2.45 -5.83
C GLY A 43 19.17 2.32 -7.12
N LEU A 44 18.60 2.64 -8.28
CA LEU A 44 19.30 2.55 -9.59
C LEU A 44 18.69 3.53 -10.61
N PRO A 45 19.46 4.10 -11.56
CA PRO A 45 19.03 5.23 -12.39
C PRO A 45 18.13 4.90 -13.60
N GLU A 46 17.56 3.70 -13.71
CA GLU A 46 16.90 3.28 -14.96
C GLU A 46 15.51 2.67 -14.71
N GLN A 47 14.52 3.56 -14.84
CA GLN A 47 13.07 3.38 -15.01
C GLN A 47 12.22 3.16 -13.75
N ASP A 48 11.99 4.27 -13.02
CA ASP A 48 11.01 4.42 -11.92
C ASP A 48 9.54 4.35 -12.37
N VAL A 49 9.31 4.26 -13.68
CA VAL A 49 8.00 4.33 -14.32
C VAL A 49 7.95 3.30 -15.45
N GLU A 50 7.01 2.37 -15.39
CA GLU A 50 6.82 1.30 -16.38
C GLU A 50 5.38 1.25 -16.90
N TRP A 51 5.20 0.88 -18.17
CA TRP A 51 3.89 0.51 -18.69
C TRP A 51 3.55 -0.95 -18.38
N SER A 52 2.53 -1.15 -17.55
CA SER A 52 2.10 -2.46 -17.09
C SER A 52 0.61 -2.72 -17.33
N TRP A 53 0.24 -3.99 -17.49
CA TRP A 53 -1.15 -4.42 -17.45
C TRP A 53 -1.54 -4.67 -15.99
N ILE A 54 -2.33 -3.78 -15.40
CA ILE A 54 -2.75 -3.88 -14.01
C ILE A 54 -4.18 -4.36 -13.88
N ASN A 55 -4.52 -5.02 -12.78
CA ASN A 55 -5.91 -5.36 -12.44
C ASN A 55 -6.56 -4.16 -11.72
N PRO A 56 -7.58 -3.50 -12.32
CA PRO A 56 -8.28 -2.38 -11.69
C PRO A 56 -8.87 -2.70 -10.31
N ASN A 57 -9.25 -3.96 -10.07
CA ASN A 57 -9.79 -4.38 -8.77
C ASN A 57 -8.74 -4.40 -7.65
N ARG A 58 -7.44 -4.35 -7.98
CA ARG A 58 -6.36 -4.26 -7.00
C ARG A 58 -5.89 -2.81 -6.78
N ALA A 59 -6.57 -1.85 -7.41
CA ALA A 59 -6.31 -0.44 -7.19
C ALA A 59 -7.11 0.10 -5.99
N LEU A 60 -6.51 1.05 -5.27
CA LEU A 60 -7.11 1.73 -4.14
C LEU A 60 -7.39 3.19 -4.50
N LEU A 61 -8.61 3.64 -4.20
CA LEU A 61 -8.90 5.08 -4.12
C LEU A 61 -8.19 5.68 -2.91
N LYS A 62 -7.85 6.97 -3.02
CA LYS A 62 -7.43 7.78 -1.86
C LYS A 62 -8.51 7.76 -0.78
N GLU A 63 -8.18 8.24 0.41
CA GLU A 63 -9.12 8.20 1.54
C GLU A 63 -10.40 9.02 1.25
N PRO A 64 -11.59 8.48 1.57
CA PRO A 64 -12.84 9.22 1.47
C PRO A 64 -12.78 10.51 2.30
N GLY A 65 -13.32 11.60 1.76
CA GLY A 65 -13.33 12.90 2.45
C GLY A 65 -12.05 13.73 2.27
N THR A 66 -10.99 13.19 1.66
CA THR A 66 -9.82 13.98 1.24
C THR A 66 -10.12 14.79 -0.03
N GLN A 67 -9.48 15.95 -0.18
CA GLN A 67 -9.65 16.78 -1.38
C GLN A 67 -9.28 16.03 -2.66
N SER A 68 -8.33 15.09 -2.57
CA SER A 68 -7.80 14.25 -3.64
C SER A 68 -8.53 12.91 -3.82
N PHE A 69 -9.59 12.63 -3.03
CA PHE A 69 -10.35 11.36 -3.07
C PHE A 69 -10.63 10.89 -4.50
N ILE A 70 -11.06 11.82 -5.36
CA ILE A 70 -11.16 11.63 -6.80
C ILE A 70 -10.79 12.96 -7.49
N HIS A 71 -9.78 12.94 -8.37
CA HIS A 71 -9.41 14.08 -9.20
C HIS A 71 -10.20 14.07 -10.53
N ASP A 72 -11.05 15.07 -10.70
CA ASP A 72 -11.84 15.28 -11.92
C ASP A 72 -10.99 15.99 -12.99
N ALA A 73 -10.23 15.21 -13.73
CA ALA A 73 -9.62 15.66 -14.99
C ALA A 73 -10.13 14.85 -16.20
N SER A 74 -10.82 13.73 -15.96
CA SER A 74 -11.25 12.78 -16.99
C SER A 74 -12.39 13.31 -17.85
N ASP A 75 -13.30 14.09 -17.27
CA ASP A 75 -14.43 14.69 -17.97
C ASP A 75 -14.18 16.16 -18.34
N ARG A 76 -12.97 16.69 -18.13
CA ARG A 76 -12.65 18.08 -18.46
C ARG A 76 -12.89 18.40 -19.94
N ALA A 77 -12.53 17.49 -20.84
CA ALA A 77 -12.80 17.63 -22.27
C ALA A 77 -14.31 17.61 -22.60
N TYR A 78 -15.12 16.88 -21.82
CA TYR A 78 -16.58 16.81 -22.00
C TYR A 78 -17.27 18.06 -21.42
N TYR A 79 -16.85 18.53 -20.25
CA TYR A 79 -17.40 19.70 -19.57
C TYR A 79 -16.89 21.04 -20.12
N ASP A 80 -15.73 21.08 -20.78
CA ASP A 80 -15.25 22.28 -21.48
C ASP A 80 -16.19 22.70 -22.63
N HIS A 81 -17.07 21.80 -23.08
CA HIS A 81 -18.08 22.05 -24.12
C HIS A 81 -19.50 22.31 -23.59
N GLN A 82 -19.74 22.27 -22.26
CA GLN A 82 -21.04 22.57 -21.66
C GLN A 82 -21.07 23.98 -21.05
N SER A 83 -22.02 24.81 -21.51
CA SER A 83 -22.17 26.21 -21.09
C SER A 83 -22.73 26.40 -19.67
N GLU A 84 -23.23 25.35 -19.03
CA GLU A 84 -23.77 25.39 -17.68
C GLU A 84 -23.06 24.37 -16.80
N ARG A 85 -22.24 24.87 -15.85
CA ARG A 85 -21.69 24.05 -14.78
C ARG A 85 -22.82 23.75 -13.78
N GLY A 86 -23.55 22.66 -14.00
CA GLY A 86 -24.49 22.13 -13.02
C GLY A 86 -23.79 21.81 -11.68
N ARG A 87 -24.57 21.50 -10.62
CA ARG A 87 -23.99 20.89 -9.42
C ARG A 87 -23.24 19.64 -9.87
N SER A 88 -21.94 19.58 -9.58
CA SER A 88 -21.15 18.37 -9.76
C SER A 88 -21.92 17.22 -9.11
N PRO A 89 -22.28 16.16 -9.85
CA PRO A 89 -22.94 15.00 -9.26
C PRO A 89 -22.10 14.45 -8.11
N ASP A 90 -22.73 13.72 -7.19
CA ASP A 90 -21.96 12.96 -6.21
C ASP A 90 -20.86 12.17 -6.95
N ARG A 91 -19.62 12.23 -6.45
CA ARG A 91 -18.46 11.72 -7.17
C ARG A 91 -18.57 10.22 -7.48
N ILE A 92 -19.27 9.45 -6.64
CA ILE A 92 -19.53 8.02 -6.86
C ILE A 92 -20.50 7.85 -8.03
N THR A 93 -21.61 8.59 -8.04
CA THR A 93 -22.59 8.56 -9.13
C THR A 93 -21.96 8.99 -10.46
N GLY A 94 -21.10 10.01 -10.45
CA GLY A 94 -20.37 10.41 -11.66
C GLY A 94 -19.47 9.29 -12.23
N ILE A 95 -18.78 8.52 -11.37
CA ILE A 95 -18.02 7.34 -11.83
C ILE A 95 -18.96 6.27 -12.37
N ALA A 96 -20.14 6.09 -11.78
CA ALA A 96 -21.12 5.08 -12.22
C ALA A 96 -21.68 5.40 -13.61
N GLU A 97 -22.07 6.66 -13.84
CA GLU A 97 -22.51 7.16 -15.14
C GLU A 97 -21.40 7.01 -16.18
N PHE A 98 -20.16 7.32 -15.80
CA PHE A 98 -19.02 7.14 -16.68
C PHE A 98 -18.78 5.66 -17.02
N ALA A 99 -18.78 4.76 -16.03
CA ALA A 99 -18.68 3.32 -16.26
C ALA A 99 -19.78 2.81 -17.21
N GLN A 100 -21.01 3.32 -17.05
CA GLN A 100 -22.10 2.96 -17.94
C GLN A 100 -21.86 3.45 -19.37
N ARG A 101 -21.31 4.66 -19.56
CA ARG A 101 -20.89 5.17 -20.88
C ARG A 101 -19.88 4.23 -21.54
N ILE A 102 -18.83 3.83 -20.82
CA ILE A 102 -17.81 2.87 -21.32
C ILE A 102 -18.45 1.55 -21.77
N ALA A 103 -19.36 1.01 -20.95
CA ALA A 103 -20.05 -0.23 -21.25
C ALA A 103 -20.99 -0.11 -22.47
N ASN A 104 -21.67 1.03 -22.62
CA ASN A 104 -22.57 1.31 -23.73
C ASN A 104 -21.82 1.49 -25.06
N GLU A 105 -20.60 1.99 -25.03
CA GLU A 105 -19.71 2.06 -26.20
C GLU A 105 -19.25 0.66 -26.65
N ARG A 106 -19.52 -0.41 -25.87
CA ARG A 106 -19.24 -1.82 -26.20
C ARG A 106 -17.83 -2.07 -26.75
N GLY A 107 -16.88 -1.27 -26.31
CA GLY A 107 -15.51 -1.35 -26.78
C GLY A 107 -15.31 -1.02 -28.26
N GLU A 108 -16.10 -0.09 -28.82
CA GLU A 108 -15.74 0.58 -30.07
C GLU A 108 -14.29 1.07 -29.97
N GLU A 109 -13.46 0.64 -30.93
CA GLU A 109 -12.01 0.79 -30.87
C GLU A 109 -11.59 2.24 -30.65
N ARG A 110 -12.27 3.18 -31.31
CA ARG A 110 -12.03 4.62 -31.18
C ARG A 110 -12.36 5.17 -29.78
N GLY A 111 -13.48 4.73 -29.19
CA GLY A 111 -13.88 5.16 -27.84
C GLY A 111 -12.93 4.62 -26.77
N LEU A 112 -12.47 3.37 -26.90
CA LEU A 112 -11.48 2.81 -25.99
C LEU A 112 -10.07 3.38 -26.17
N GLN A 113 -9.69 3.71 -27.40
CA GLN A 113 -8.45 4.41 -27.70
C GLN A 113 -8.41 5.77 -26.99
N GLU A 114 -9.49 6.53 -27.07
CA GLU A 114 -9.63 7.79 -26.33
C GLU A 114 -9.66 7.58 -24.81
N LEU A 115 -10.36 6.54 -24.34
CA LEU A 115 -10.45 6.20 -22.92
C LEU A 115 -9.11 5.81 -22.29
N LEU A 116 -8.28 5.05 -23.01
CA LEU A 116 -7.02 4.51 -22.51
C LEU A 116 -5.81 5.37 -22.90
N GLY A 117 -6.02 6.44 -23.67
CA GLY A 117 -4.94 7.23 -24.24
C GLY A 117 -4.08 6.41 -25.21
N ILE A 118 -4.70 5.57 -26.05
CA ILE A 118 -4.04 4.78 -27.09
C ILE A 118 -4.37 5.41 -28.45
N GLY A 119 -3.36 5.71 -29.26
CA GLY A 119 -3.49 6.27 -30.59
C GLY A 119 -4.01 5.25 -31.60
N SER A 120 -4.44 5.73 -32.77
CA SER A 120 -4.94 4.86 -33.84
C SER A 120 -3.88 3.91 -34.42
N ASP A 121 -2.60 4.16 -34.14
CA ASP A 121 -1.47 3.30 -34.48
C ASP A 121 -1.10 2.31 -33.35
N GLY A 122 -1.88 2.27 -32.28
CA GLY A 122 -1.62 1.45 -31.09
C GLY A 122 -0.53 2.01 -30.17
N SER A 123 0.07 3.16 -30.50
CA SER A 123 1.01 3.85 -29.63
C SER A 123 0.28 4.51 -28.47
N ILE A 124 0.95 4.74 -27.35
CA ILE A 124 0.33 5.46 -26.23
C ILE A 124 0.40 6.96 -26.52
N ILE A 125 -0.76 7.62 -26.58
CA ILE A 125 -0.87 9.06 -26.78
C ILE A 125 -0.08 9.76 -25.68
N ASN A 126 0.83 10.65 -26.08
CA ASN A 126 1.63 11.45 -25.15
C ASN A 126 0.88 12.63 -24.55
N ASP A 127 -0.39 12.41 -24.24
CA ASP A 127 -1.26 13.31 -23.51
C ASP A 127 -1.38 12.80 -22.07
N ARG A 128 -0.75 13.52 -21.15
CA ARG A 128 -0.71 13.18 -19.72
C ARG A 128 -2.10 13.17 -19.06
N PHE A 129 -3.15 13.69 -19.72
CA PHE A 129 -4.51 13.72 -19.18
C PHE A 129 -5.34 12.47 -19.49
N LEU A 130 -4.92 11.66 -20.47
CA LEU A 130 -5.65 10.46 -20.91
C LEU A 130 -5.08 9.15 -20.32
N ARG A 131 -3.85 9.18 -19.80
CA ARG A 131 -3.17 8.01 -19.22
C ARG A 131 -3.73 7.67 -17.84
N ILE A 132 -3.74 6.38 -17.51
CA ILE A 132 -3.94 5.92 -16.13
C ILE A 132 -2.55 5.86 -15.49
N ASN A 133 -2.31 6.69 -14.47
CA ASN A 133 -1.08 6.68 -13.68
C ASN A 133 -1.38 6.21 -12.25
N VAL A 134 -0.56 5.29 -11.74
CA VAL A 134 -0.72 4.74 -10.39
C VAL A 134 0.63 4.57 -9.71
N ASP A 135 0.63 4.65 -8.39
CA ASP A 135 1.72 4.10 -7.58
C ASP A 135 1.55 2.58 -7.49
N GLY A 136 2.63 1.81 -7.71
CA GLY A 136 2.66 0.35 -7.53
C GLY A 136 3.40 -0.07 -6.27
N TYR A 137 2.86 -1.07 -5.56
CA TYR A 137 3.47 -1.68 -4.38
C TYR A 137 3.47 -3.19 -4.52
N GLU A 138 4.66 -3.79 -4.55
CA GLU A 138 4.80 -5.25 -4.58
C GLU A 138 4.37 -5.85 -3.23
N SER A 139 3.65 -6.98 -3.29
CA SER A 139 3.35 -7.78 -2.10
C SER A 139 3.31 -9.27 -2.42
N PRO A 140 3.56 -10.17 -1.44
CA PRO A 140 3.44 -11.61 -1.67
C PRO A 140 2.03 -12.13 -1.95
N LEU A 141 0.98 -11.33 -1.77
CA LEU A 141 -0.39 -11.63 -2.23
C LEU A 141 -0.72 -10.96 -3.57
N GLY A 142 0.30 -10.47 -4.28
CA GLY A 142 0.23 -9.75 -5.55
C GLY A 142 0.29 -8.24 -5.40
N ASP A 143 0.49 -7.54 -6.51
CA ASP A 143 0.73 -6.10 -6.51
C ASP A 143 -0.52 -5.31 -6.11
N ILE A 144 -0.32 -4.23 -5.37
CA ILE A 144 -1.35 -3.26 -5.02
C ILE A 144 -1.06 -1.98 -5.76
N PHE A 145 -2.10 -1.32 -6.25
CA PHE A 145 -1.97 -0.04 -6.90
C PHE A 145 -2.68 1.03 -6.08
N ARG A 146 -2.10 2.21 -5.97
CA ARG A 146 -2.80 3.38 -5.45
C ARG A 146 -2.94 4.38 -6.58
N ILE A 147 -4.16 4.87 -6.78
CA ILE A 147 -4.41 5.89 -7.79
C ILE A 147 -3.64 7.16 -7.41
N ASN A 148 -2.61 7.48 -8.20
CA ASN A 148 -1.92 8.77 -8.19
C ASN A 148 -2.76 9.77 -9.03
N GLY A 149 -2.41 11.06 -9.09
CA GLY A 149 -3.18 12.06 -9.82
C GLY A 149 -3.45 11.72 -11.30
N ASN A 150 -4.39 12.47 -11.92
CA ASN A 150 -4.87 12.36 -13.31
C ASN A 150 -5.32 10.95 -13.78
N GLY A 151 -6.61 10.79 -14.11
CA GLY A 151 -7.17 9.54 -14.68
C GLY A 151 -8.01 8.70 -13.71
N ASN A 152 -8.21 9.18 -12.48
CA ASN A 152 -8.74 8.45 -11.33
C ASN A 152 -10.14 7.84 -11.53
N HIS A 153 -11.01 8.54 -12.26
CA HIS A 153 -12.36 8.03 -12.56
C HIS A 153 -12.34 6.85 -13.51
N ARG A 154 -11.37 6.78 -14.45
CA ARG A 154 -11.28 5.71 -15.46
C ARG A 154 -10.99 4.37 -14.81
N LEU A 155 -9.97 4.33 -13.95
CA LEU A 155 -9.60 3.07 -13.30
C LEU A 155 -10.71 2.59 -12.36
N ALA A 156 -11.34 3.49 -11.60
CA ALA A 156 -12.48 3.15 -10.75
C ALA A 156 -13.70 2.67 -11.55
N ALA A 157 -13.99 3.30 -12.69
CA ALA A 157 -15.06 2.88 -13.59
C ALA A 157 -14.79 1.49 -14.19
N LEU A 158 -13.55 1.23 -14.63
CA LEU A 158 -13.14 -0.08 -15.17
C LEU A 158 -13.17 -1.17 -14.09
N ALA A 159 -12.82 -0.84 -12.84
CA ALA A 159 -13.00 -1.75 -11.70
C ALA A 159 -14.47 -2.08 -11.45
N ALA A 160 -15.36 -1.09 -11.50
CA ALA A 160 -16.82 -1.31 -11.36
C ALA A 160 -17.41 -2.20 -12.47
N LEU A 161 -16.83 -2.14 -13.67
CA LEU A 161 -17.13 -3.02 -14.80
C LEU A 161 -16.45 -4.39 -14.73
N GLU A 162 -15.74 -4.68 -13.64
CA GLU A 162 -15.04 -5.95 -13.41
C GLU A 162 -14.05 -6.30 -14.53
N VAL A 163 -13.44 -5.26 -15.11
CA VAL A 163 -12.43 -5.44 -16.15
C VAL A 163 -11.23 -6.20 -15.56
N PRO A 164 -10.73 -7.25 -16.24
CA PRO A 164 -9.65 -8.07 -15.69
C PRO A 164 -8.28 -7.37 -15.70
N CYS A 165 -7.99 -6.57 -16.73
CA CYS A 165 -6.75 -5.83 -16.84
C CYS A 165 -6.85 -4.60 -17.75
N VAL A 166 -6.05 -3.58 -17.44
CA VAL A 166 -5.94 -2.32 -18.21
C VAL A 166 -4.48 -1.89 -18.29
N PRO A 167 -4.06 -1.21 -19.37
CA PRO A 167 -2.73 -0.63 -19.42
C PRO A 167 -2.66 0.60 -18.50
N ALA A 168 -1.61 0.68 -17.68
CA ALA A 168 -1.33 1.81 -16.81
C ALA A 168 0.17 2.11 -16.77
N GLU A 169 0.48 3.38 -16.56
CA GLU A 169 1.81 3.84 -16.19
C GLU A 169 1.96 3.67 -14.68
N VAL A 170 2.84 2.76 -14.26
CA VAL A 170 3.04 2.40 -12.86
C VAL A 170 4.35 2.99 -12.37
N GLU A 171 4.26 3.81 -11.34
CA GLU A 171 5.40 4.31 -10.58
C GLU A 171 5.62 3.41 -9.37
N TRP A 172 6.63 2.53 -9.43
CA TRP A 172 6.86 1.56 -8.36
C TRP A 172 7.45 2.23 -7.12
N ARG A 173 6.73 2.14 -6.00
CA ARG A 173 7.09 2.76 -4.73
C ARG A 173 7.71 1.74 -3.79
N ARG A 174 8.79 2.13 -3.12
CA ARG A 174 9.39 1.41 -1.98
C ARG A 174 9.86 2.41 -0.95
N GLY A 175 9.23 2.42 0.21
CA GLY A 175 9.69 3.18 1.36
C GLY A 175 9.91 4.70 1.15
N PRO A 176 10.44 5.39 2.17
CA PRO A 176 10.37 4.97 3.56
C PRO A 176 8.90 4.80 3.97
N PHE A 177 8.59 3.70 4.62
CA PHE A 177 7.29 3.52 5.26
C PHE A 177 7.35 4.35 6.54
N SER A 178 6.43 5.30 6.70
CA SER A 178 6.43 6.18 7.86
C SER A 178 6.36 5.31 9.12
N THR A 179 7.32 5.51 10.03
CA THR A 179 7.26 4.96 11.37
C THR A 179 6.95 6.11 12.29
N THR A 180 5.81 6.04 12.95
CA THR A 180 5.39 7.07 13.88
C THR A 180 6.35 7.01 15.08
N PRO A 181 6.96 8.15 15.47
CA PRO A 181 7.74 8.17 16.69
C PRO A 181 6.85 7.86 17.88
N CYS A 182 7.37 7.10 18.82
CA CYS A 182 6.67 6.91 20.08
C CYS A 182 6.77 8.23 20.86
N ARG A 183 5.62 8.81 21.21
CA ARG A 183 5.58 9.84 22.25
C ARG A 183 5.74 9.12 23.59
N ILE A 184 6.48 9.71 24.52
CA ILE A 184 6.86 9.09 25.80
C ILE A 184 5.61 9.00 26.70
N ASP A 185 4.78 8.00 26.47
CA ASP A 185 3.58 7.59 27.22
C ASP A 185 3.40 6.05 27.06
N GLU A 186 2.38 5.43 27.67
CA GLU A 186 2.17 3.96 27.73
C GLU A 186 2.20 3.26 26.35
N ASP A 187 1.74 3.92 25.27
CA ASP A 187 1.79 3.40 23.89
C ASP A 187 3.22 3.16 23.36
N CYS A 188 4.24 3.71 24.03
CA CYS A 188 5.64 3.56 23.66
C CYS A 188 6.16 2.15 23.94
N ASP A 189 5.76 1.52 25.06
CA ASP A 189 6.29 0.22 25.46
C ASP A 189 5.79 -0.89 24.51
N GLU A 190 4.52 -0.83 24.11
CA GLU A 190 3.92 -1.78 23.17
C GLU A 190 4.55 -1.70 21.78
N ARG A 191 4.79 -0.47 21.30
CA ARG A 191 5.48 -0.24 20.01
C ARG A 191 6.94 -0.68 20.05
N ILE A 192 7.65 -0.44 21.16
CA ILE A 192 9.01 -0.95 21.35
C ILE A 192 8.99 -2.48 21.30
N ALA A 193 8.14 -3.12 22.09
CA ALA A 193 8.00 -4.58 22.13
C ALA A 193 7.71 -5.17 20.74
N TYR A 194 6.78 -4.57 20.00
CA TYR A 194 6.45 -4.97 18.64
C TYR A 194 7.63 -4.83 17.68
N ARG A 195 8.31 -3.67 17.67
CA ARG A 195 9.44 -3.42 16.76
C ARG A 195 10.65 -4.29 17.13
N THR A 196 10.90 -4.56 18.40
CA THR A 196 11.91 -5.53 18.86
C THR A 196 11.59 -6.93 18.35
N LEU A 197 10.32 -7.35 18.37
CA LEU A 197 9.88 -8.62 17.79
C LEU A 197 10.17 -8.68 16.29
N LEU A 198 9.78 -7.64 15.54
CA LEU A 198 10.08 -7.55 14.10
C LEU A 198 11.59 -7.60 13.83
N HIS A 199 12.38 -6.93 14.66
CA HIS A 199 13.84 -6.91 14.56
C HIS A 199 14.46 -8.30 14.71
N ALA A 200 14.16 -8.95 15.83
CA ALA A 200 14.77 -10.23 16.18
C ALA A 200 14.45 -11.34 15.16
N PHE A 201 13.27 -11.28 14.55
CA PHE A 201 12.83 -12.26 13.55
C PHE A 201 13.17 -11.86 12.11
N GLY A 202 13.91 -10.77 11.91
CA GLY A 202 14.38 -10.32 10.59
C GLY A 202 13.27 -9.84 9.68
N VAL A 203 12.18 -9.30 10.24
CA VAL A 203 11.11 -8.67 9.48
C VAL A 203 11.48 -7.25 9.07
N ALA A 204 12.14 -6.53 9.96
CA ALA A 204 12.69 -5.19 9.72
C ALA A 204 14.01 -5.05 10.49
N SER A 205 14.96 -4.26 10.01
CA SER A 205 16.19 -3.96 10.75
C SER A 205 16.13 -2.54 11.29
N TYR A 206 16.42 -2.33 12.56
CA TYR A 206 16.45 -1.01 13.20
C TYR A 206 17.85 -0.72 13.70
N ILE A 207 18.28 0.55 13.66
CA ILE A 207 19.63 0.96 14.07
C ILE A 207 19.84 0.80 15.59
N ASP A 208 18.79 1.06 16.38
CA ASP A 208 18.75 0.75 17.81
C ASP A 208 17.34 0.27 18.18
N PRO A 209 17.14 -1.05 18.38
CA PRO A 209 15.83 -1.63 18.67
C PRO A 209 15.37 -1.46 20.12
N THR A 210 16.14 -0.76 20.95
CA THR A 210 15.86 -0.53 22.38
C THR A 210 15.75 0.95 22.72
N ASN A 211 16.28 1.84 21.87
CA ASN A 211 16.24 3.28 22.01
C ASN A 211 15.59 3.95 20.78
N PHE A 212 14.28 3.67 20.61
CA PHE A 212 13.47 4.12 19.47
C PHE A 212 13.00 5.58 19.56
N THR A 213 13.34 6.29 20.63
CA THR A 213 12.96 7.70 20.86
C THR A 213 13.64 8.65 19.86
N GLU A 214 14.77 8.26 19.29
CA GLU A 214 15.60 9.12 18.41
C GLU A 214 15.85 8.54 17.01
N ASN A 215 15.57 7.25 16.76
CA ASN A 215 15.95 6.56 15.53
C ASN A 215 14.76 6.21 14.63
N TYR A 216 14.54 7.06 13.62
CA TYR A 216 13.48 6.95 12.61
C TYR A 216 13.85 6.08 11.40
N SER A 217 15.12 5.69 11.24
CA SER A 217 15.60 4.96 10.06
C SER A 217 15.76 3.47 10.34
N GLY A 218 14.68 2.72 10.15
CA GLY A 218 14.76 1.27 9.95
C GLY A 218 15.18 0.95 8.52
N ILE A 219 16.12 0.02 8.34
CA ILE A 219 16.37 -0.61 7.04
C ILE A 219 15.34 -1.73 6.88
N VAL A 220 14.41 -1.55 5.96
CA VAL A 220 13.38 -2.56 5.67
C VAL A 220 13.96 -3.62 4.73
N THR A 221 13.90 -4.88 5.13
CA THR A 221 14.57 -6.00 4.44
C THR A 221 13.58 -7.04 3.87
N LYS A 222 12.29 -6.71 3.81
CA LYS A 222 11.21 -7.68 3.54
C LYS A 222 10.17 -7.21 2.55
N ASP A 223 9.53 -8.18 1.91
CA ASP A 223 8.34 -8.09 1.04
C ASP A 223 7.07 -7.49 1.70
N TRP A 224 7.04 -7.30 3.02
CA TRP A 224 5.89 -6.76 3.76
C TRP A 224 6.23 -5.47 4.52
N PRO A 225 6.69 -4.43 3.81
CA PRO A 225 7.31 -3.29 4.46
C PRO A 225 6.33 -2.32 5.13
N TYR A 226 5.03 -2.43 4.85
CA TYR A 226 3.96 -1.65 5.50
C TYR A 226 3.54 -2.17 6.88
N LEU A 227 4.05 -3.31 7.34
CA LEU A 227 3.72 -3.85 8.66
C LEU A 227 4.54 -3.21 9.81
N ILE A 228 5.34 -2.17 9.56
CA ILE A 228 6.39 -1.74 10.51
C ILE A 228 6.00 -0.62 11.49
N ASP A 229 4.80 -0.04 11.38
CA ASP A 229 4.43 1.14 12.20
C ASP A 229 4.12 0.75 13.64
N ASP A 230 3.01 0.03 13.84
CA ASP A 230 2.50 -0.45 15.14
C ASP A 230 1.67 -1.74 14.95
N PRO A 231 1.35 -2.49 16.03
CA PRO A 231 0.71 -3.80 15.90
C PRO A 231 -0.71 -3.71 15.32
N ASP A 232 -1.50 -2.69 15.67
CA ASP A 232 -2.82 -2.44 15.10
C ASP A 232 -2.74 -2.27 13.58
N SER A 233 -1.95 -1.30 13.14
CA SER A 233 -1.76 -0.99 11.72
C SER A 233 -1.23 -2.19 10.95
N ALA A 234 -0.40 -3.04 11.57
CA ALA A 234 0.10 -4.26 10.94
C ALA A 234 -1.00 -5.31 10.74
N VAL A 235 -1.83 -5.57 11.75
CA VAL A 235 -2.96 -6.50 11.65
C VAL A 235 -4.00 -5.99 10.67
N GLU A 236 -4.33 -4.69 10.72
CA GLU A 236 -5.23 -4.04 9.77
C GLU A 236 -4.69 -4.12 8.34
N SER A 237 -3.39 -3.86 8.15
CA SER A 237 -2.79 -3.87 6.81
C SER A 237 -2.77 -5.25 6.19
N LEU A 238 -2.44 -6.28 6.97
CA LEU A 238 -2.50 -7.67 6.51
C LEU A 238 -3.93 -8.06 6.16
N SER A 239 -4.90 -7.72 7.03
CA SER A 239 -6.31 -8.00 6.82
C SER A 239 -6.85 -7.31 5.56
N ALA A 240 -6.44 -6.06 5.32
CA ALA A 240 -6.81 -5.32 4.12
C ALA A 240 -6.27 -5.99 2.84
N LEU A 241 -5.05 -6.50 2.89
CA LEU A 241 -4.43 -7.20 1.78
C LEU A 241 -5.07 -8.55 1.47
N GLU A 242 -5.40 -9.32 2.50
CA GLU A 242 -6.16 -10.57 2.36
C GLU A 242 -7.54 -10.29 1.77
N ALA A 243 -8.20 -9.20 2.18
CA ALA A 243 -9.48 -8.79 1.61
C ALA A 243 -9.38 -8.37 0.13
N LEU A 244 -8.31 -7.68 -0.26
CA LEU A 244 -8.07 -7.25 -1.65
C LEU A 244 -7.70 -8.42 -2.58
N SER A 245 -6.93 -9.37 -2.07
CA SER A 245 -6.54 -10.58 -2.82
C SER A 245 -7.64 -11.64 -2.86
N GLY A 246 -8.58 -11.59 -1.91
CA GLY A 246 -9.63 -12.61 -1.77
C GLY A 246 -9.11 -13.93 -1.17
N GLU A 247 -7.91 -13.93 -0.60
CA GLU A 247 -7.26 -15.10 -0.01
C GLU A 247 -6.53 -14.75 1.28
N THR A 248 -6.49 -15.70 2.22
CA THR A 248 -5.76 -15.56 3.49
C THR A 248 -4.29 -15.89 3.27
N TYR A 249 -3.38 -15.06 3.77
CA TYR A 249 -1.96 -15.38 3.79
C TYR A 249 -1.70 -16.49 4.82
N THR A 250 -1.17 -17.61 4.37
CA THR A 250 -0.99 -18.81 5.23
C THR A 250 0.45 -19.04 5.69
N SER A 251 1.41 -18.33 5.10
CA SER A 251 2.84 -18.51 5.37
C SER A 251 3.31 -17.67 6.57
N SER A 252 4.51 -17.96 7.06
CA SER A 252 5.16 -17.11 8.07
C SER A 252 5.50 -15.74 7.51
N ILE A 253 5.24 -14.70 8.28
CA ILE A 253 5.55 -13.31 7.93
C ILE A 253 7.01 -13.08 8.34
N GLY A 254 7.93 -13.37 7.42
CA GLY A 254 9.36 -13.48 7.70
C GLY A 254 9.61 -14.81 8.39
N ARG A 255 9.80 -14.78 9.72
CA ARG A 255 9.86 -15.99 10.57
C ARG A 255 8.79 -16.01 11.68
N LEU A 256 7.96 -14.97 11.74
CA LEU A 256 6.87 -14.91 12.70
C LEU A 256 5.70 -15.79 12.22
N PRO A 257 5.13 -16.63 13.10
CA PRO A 257 3.91 -17.36 12.78
C PRO A 257 2.76 -16.42 12.39
N ARG A 258 2.01 -16.78 11.34
CA ARG A 258 0.87 -15.98 10.84
C ARG A 258 -0.17 -15.67 11.93
N HIS A 259 -0.42 -16.60 12.86
CA HIS A 259 -1.46 -16.45 13.87
C HIS A 259 -1.20 -15.28 14.84
N LEU A 260 0.05 -14.83 14.96
CA LEU A 260 0.37 -13.64 15.76
C LEU A 260 -0.29 -12.38 15.17
N PHE A 261 -0.47 -12.33 13.85
CA PHE A 261 -1.12 -11.21 13.16
C PHE A 261 -2.65 -11.32 13.12
N ASN A 262 -3.27 -12.14 13.98
CA ASN A 262 -4.73 -12.19 14.12
C ASN A 262 -5.26 -11.10 15.06
N ASP A 263 -4.41 -10.62 15.97
CA ASP A 263 -4.77 -9.69 17.04
C ASP A 263 -3.52 -8.89 17.43
N PRO A 264 -3.60 -7.55 17.54
CA PRO A 264 -2.50 -6.72 18.02
C PRO A 264 -1.92 -7.20 19.37
N ASP A 265 -2.78 -7.67 20.28
CA ASP A 265 -2.37 -8.14 21.61
C ASP A 265 -1.42 -9.34 21.53
N ASN A 266 -1.58 -10.20 20.52
CA ASN A 266 -0.69 -11.35 20.32
C ASN A 266 0.73 -10.91 19.92
N LEU A 267 0.83 -9.85 19.11
CA LEU A 267 2.12 -9.26 18.71
C LEU A 267 2.79 -8.58 19.92
N ILE A 268 2.02 -7.82 20.69
CA ILE A 268 2.48 -7.12 21.90
C ILE A 268 2.98 -8.13 22.94
N ALA A 269 2.19 -9.15 23.25
CA ALA A 269 2.55 -10.18 24.22
C ALA A 269 3.82 -10.96 23.81
N ALA A 270 3.94 -11.31 22.52
CA ALA A 270 5.14 -11.98 21.99
C ALA A 270 6.38 -11.07 22.06
N GLY A 271 6.21 -9.78 21.76
CA GLY A 271 7.26 -8.77 21.91
C GLY A 271 7.70 -8.60 23.36
N ASN A 272 6.76 -8.47 24.29
CA ASN A 272 7.05 -8.31 25.72
C ASN A 272 7.79 -9.52 26.30
N HIS A 273 7.38 -10.73 25.94
CA HIS A 273 8.09 -11.94 26.34
C HIS A 273 9.55 -11.95 25.83
N LEU A 274 9.76 -11.51 24.59
CA LEU A 274 11.09 -11.40 24.01
C LEU A 274 11.94 -10.36 24.75
N VAL A 275 11.41 -9.16 25.00
CA VAL A 275 12.09 -8.11 25.77
C VAL A 275 12.49 -8.61 27.15
N GLN A 276 11.57 -9.24 27.89
CA GLN A 276 11.87 -9.82 29.21
C GLN A 276 12.97 -10.88 29.15
N THR A 277 12.96 -11.73 28.12
CA THR A 277 14.01 -12.75 27.92
C THR A 277 15.37 -12.11 27.67
N LEU A 278 15.42 -11.07 26.83
CA LEU A 278 16.66 -10.35 26.52
C LEU A 278 17.21 -9.61 27.75
N SER A 279 16.36 -8.90 28.50
CA SER A 279 16.76 -8.21 29.73
C SER A 279 17.16 -9.17 30.87
N GLY A 280 16.49 -10.32 30.97
CA GLY A 280 16.86 -11.37 31.92
C GLY A 280 18.26 -11.93 31.65
N VAL A 281 18.59 -12.17 30.37
CA VAL A 281 19.93 -12.59 29.95
C VAL A 281 20.98 -11.54 30.31
N GLU A 282 20.72 -10.25 30.08
CA GLU A 282 21.64 -9.17 30.47
C GLU A 282 21.87 -9.13 31.99
N SER A 283 20.82 -9.30 32.79
CA SER A 283 20.94 -9.33 34.26
C SER A 283 21.70 -10.53 34.79
N ASP A 284 21.59 -11.69 34.12
CA ASP A 284 22.37 -12.90 34.44
C ASP A 284 23.84 -12.73 34.07
N PHE A 285 24.15 -12.01 32.99
CA PHE A 285 25.53 -11.63 32.64
C PHE A 285 26.12 -10.64 33.65
N ASP A 286 25.38 -9.63 34.10
CA ASP A 286 25.86 -8.70 35.11
C ASP A 286 26.07 -9.35 36.49
N SER A 287 25.21 -10.30 36.87
CA SER A 287 25.31 -11.01 38.14
C SER A 287 26.35 -12.14 38.15
N THR A 288 26.67 -12.75 37.00
CA THR A 288 27.81 -13.69 36.90
C THR A 288 29.16 -13.00 36.67
N THR A 289 29.18 -11.75 36.20
CA THR A 289 30.45 -11.01 35.98
C THR A 289 30.89 -10.19 37.20
N LEU A 290 29.99 -9.90 38.15
CA LEU A 290 30.34 -9.20 39.40
C LEU A 290 31.10 -10.02 40.46
N MET A 291 31.38 -11.31 40.20
CA MET A 291 32.21 -12.14 41.08
C MET A 291 33.66 -12.35 40.60
N GLN A 292 34.05 -11.90 39.41
CA GLN A 292 35.47 -11.92 39.02
C GLN A 292 35.88 -10.75 38.12
N ARG A 293 36.83 -9.96 38.67
CA ARG A 293 37.83 -9.09 38.01
C ARG A 293 37.41 -7.68 37.59
N SER A 294 37.70 -6.78 38.54
CA SER A 294 38.58 -5.62 38.36
C SER A 294 39.46 -5.61 37.09
N THR A 295 39.54 -4.41 36.50
CA THR A 295 40.44 -3.87 35.44
C THR A 295 40.07 -4.11 33.97
N ASN A 296 39.70 -3.00 33.32
CA ASN A 296 39.89 -2.61 31.91
C ASN A 296 39.68 -3.70 30.83
N ASP A 297 38.56 -3.63 30.11
CA ASP A 297 38.59 -3.29 28.68
C ASP A 297 37.17 -3.30 28.06
N SER A 298 36.99 -2.37 27.12
CA SER A 298 35.88 -2.18 26.15
C SER A 298 34.79 -3.26 26.08
N GLY A 299 33.54 -2.81 26.28
CA GLY A 299 32.31 -3.61 26.26
C GLY A 299 32.10 -4.48 25.01
N PHE A 300 31.61 -5.69 25.27
CA PHE A 300 31.51 -6.82 24.35
C PHE A 300 30.32 -6.74 23.35
N ILE A 301 29.47 -5.71 23.46
CA ILE A 301 28.24 -5.57 22.65
C ILE A 301 28.55 -5.32 21.16
N GLY A 302 29.76 -4.85 20.82
CA GLY A 302 30.20 -4.68 19.44
C GLY A 302 30.45 -5.97 18.64
N ARG A 303 30.33 -7.16 19.24
CA ARG A 303 30.66 -8.45 18.55
C ARG A 303 29.45 -9.25 18.05
N PHE A 304 28.24 -9.03 18.57
CA PHE A 304 27.06 -9.74 18.07
C PHE A 304 26.54 -9.17 16.73
N PHE A 305 26.75 -7.86 16.49
CA PHE A 305 26.33 -7.19 15.24
C PHE A 305 27.40 -7.19 14.12
N LYS A 306 28.51 -7.93 14.26
CA LYS A 306 29.60 -8.01 13.26
C LYS A 306 29.81 -9.41 12.67
N ARG A 307 28.72 -10.15 12.42
CA ARG A 307 28.74 -11.31 11.51
C ARG A 307 27.67 -11.18 10.43
N ARG A 308 27.91 -10.27 9.49
CA ARG A 308 27.89 -10.52 8.04
C ARG A 308 28.60 -9.36 7.35
#